data_AF-A0A3B8LVP0-F1
#
_entry.id   AF-A0A3B8LVP0-F1
#
_cell.length_a   1.000
_cell.length_b   1.000
_cell.length_c   1.000
_cell.angle_alpha   90.00
_cell.angle_beta   90.00
_cell.angle_gamma   90.00
#
_symmetry.space_group_name_H-M   'P 1'
#
loop_
_entity.id
_entity.type
_entity.pdbx_description
1 polymer ?
#
loop_
_entity_poly.entity_id
_entity_poly.type
_entity_poly.pdbx_seq_one_letter_code
_entity_poly.pdbx_strand_id
1 'polypeptide(L)'
;MMRVQRTPAVVALVWLVGVAGGWWLSPNVVADDSSKSETPKVPAYRAVKTADEAVSRITQLGGRVRRLSAKRKAIVVDLRFAVEGLSDDHLKYIPVLKDVAAVLLKRVAVTDAGLEHLAGVSTIEELDLSETAITDAGLKTIAKLPVLKTLNLFGTSVTDVGLAHLKSVKTLRRLFVDQTRTSIGGVAALKAANTKLTVVPDRHETRRRLELLVGVAKKLLAESEKVLAVVEKEHRELTPQLEKLGKAQKATEVEANKTNKARGDSKKAADAAKKVADDLAAKLKAAQVKYAAAQKAAGEAKAKFDAAKKKAAQAKQLHERAKKAKPAFELATRVRDASVLRLADARRRRITAPGIPFEPRQDKLPVAVPPGATVLFDGSGATGFLSKTGEKINWPITDGQLVSTKGGQNSNHIVSSVHFRDAVIHVEFLLPAKGSGNSGVYIHGNYELQIIRSHDKKTLTQKDMGAVYGFAKPLVNAARKPGEWQVYDILYEAPRRDGKQKIVKQGSITAWLNGRLVQKNTRFGEPRSVYHPYRHQATPYLKAIFEKQKKTMTGPVFLQDHGHAVRFRNVWILPLDDESKIYKPPAEKKAEK
;
A
#
# COMPACT_ATOMS: atom_id res chain seq x y z
N MET A 1 34.81 -33.12 -13.55
CA MET A 1 35.90 -32.63 -12.68
C MET A 1 36.43 -31.33 -13.26
N MET A 2 36.21 -30.20 -12.60
CA MET A 2 37.18 -29.09 -12.49
C MET A 2 36.63 -28.12 -11.42
N ARG A 3 37.47 -27.86 -10.41
CA ARG A 3 37.12 -27.21 -9.14
C ARG A 3 37.30 -25.69 -9.23
N VAL A 4 36.40 -25.01 -8.55
CA VAL A 4 36.47 -23.59 -8.17
C VAL A 4 37.56 -23.40 -7.12
N GLN A 5 38.46 -22.41 -7.30
CA GLN A 5 39.35 -21.92 -6.26
C GLN A 5 38.82 -20.58 -5.72
N ARG A 6 38.71 -20.50 -4.38
CA ARG A 6 38.58 -19.29 -3.58
C ARG A 6 39.84 -19.19 -2.73
N THR A 7 40.40 -17.99 -2.56
CA THR A 7 41.31 -17.68 -1.45
C THR A 7 41.08 -16.24 -0.95
N PRO A 8 41.34 -15.96 0.35
CA PRO A 8 40.99 -14.71 1.05
C PRO A 8 42.22 -13.85 1.43
N ALA A 9 42.01 -12.60 1.86
CA ALA A 9 43.00 -11.79 2.61
C ALA A 9 42.22 -10.80 3.52
N VAL A 10 42.17 -11.00 4.84
CA VAL A 10 43.13 -10.63 5.91
C VAL A 10 43.07 -9.15 6.29
N VAL A 11 42.63 -8.94 7.54
CA VAL A 11 42.56 -7.68 8.29
C VAL A 11 43.93 -7.44 8.93
N ALA A 12 44.47 -6.22 8.82
CA ALA A 12 45.63 -5.77 9.58
C ALA A 12 45.28 -4.50 10.37
N LEU A 13 45.42 -4.61 11.69
CA LEU A 13 45.31 -3.57 12.70
C LEU A 13 46.74 -3.09 13.00
N VAL A 14 47.00 -1.78 12.94
CA VAL A 14 48.27 -1.21 13.42
C VAL A 14 47.96 -0.04 14.36
N TRP A 15 48.40 -0.20 15.61
CA TRP A 15 48.57 0.84 16.61
C TRP A 15 50.05 1.18 16.69
N LEU A 16 50.40 2.47 16.70
CA LEU A 16 51.69 2.93 17.23
C LEU A 16 51.58 4.37 17.76
N VAL A 17 51.89 4.46 19.06
CA VAL A 17 52.19 5.62 19.92
C VAL A 17 53.30 6.45 19.24
N GLY A 18 53.28 7.78 19.09
CA GLY A 18 53.07 8.87 20.05
C GLY A 18 54.43 9.46 20.43
N VAL A 19 54.70 10.76 20.17
CA VAL A 19 55.44 11.72 21.03
C VAL A 19 55.53 13.11 20.36
N ALA A 20 54.93 14.07 21.07
CA ALA A 20 55.29 15.47 21.34
C ALA A 20 55.78 16.44 20.25
N GLY A 21 55.12 17.60 20.25
CA GLY A 21 55.60 18.84 19.65
C GLY A 21 54.44 19.84 19.50
N GLY A 22 53.90 20.35 20.60
CA GLY A 22 52.88 21.40 20.56
C GLY A 22 53.46 22.73 20.13
N TRP A 23 52.62 23.62 19.58
CA TRP A 23 52.60 25.07 19.77
C TRP A 23 51.13 25.53 19.69
N TRP A 24 50.77 26.42 20.60
CA TRP A 24 49.45 27.02 20.76
C TRP A 24 49.20 28.09 19.68
N LEU A 25 47.96 28.20 19.17
CA LEU A 25 47.30 29.47 18.82
C LEU A 25 45.78 29.25 18.65
N SER A 26 45.03 30.27 19.07
CA SER A 26 43.60 30.34 19.43
C SER A 26 42.57 30.02 18.33
N PRO A 27 41.29 29.75 18.69
CA PRO A 27 40.23 29.45 17.74
C PRO A 27 39.56 30.73 17.25
N ASN A 28 39.61 30.99 15.94
CA ASN A 28 38.54 31.65 15.17
C ASN A 28 39.00 31.80 13.72
N VAL A 29 38.42 31.00 12.84
CA VAL A 29 37.80 31.36 11.55
C VAL A 29 37.42 30.02 10.91
N VAL A 30 36.16 29.65 11.04
CA VAL A 30 35.55 28.58 10.25
C VAL A 30 35.35 29.14 8.84
N ALA A 31 36.28 28.84 7.95
CA ALA A 31 36.00 28.88 6.51
C ALA A 31 35.40 27.53 6.14
N ASP A 32 34.08 27.51 5.99
CA ASP A 32 33.31 26.40 5.43
C ASP A 32 33.66 26.27 3.93
N ASP A 33 34.60 25.38 3.60
CA ASP A 33 34.74 24.87 2.24
C ASP A 33 33.69 23.77 2.01
N SER A 34 32.44 24.22 1.83
CA SER A 34 31.36 23.42 1.29
C SER A 34 31.31 23.60 -0.24
N SER A 35 32.36 23.16 -0.92
CA SER A 35 32.37 23.00 -2.38
C SER A 35 31.35 21.94 -2.84
N LYS A 36 30.13 22.43 -3.11
CA LYS A 36 29.17 21.99 -4.14
C LYS A 36 29.08 20.48 -4.44
N SER A 37 28.32 19.77 -3.61
CA SER A 37 27.51 18.64 -4.10
C SER A 37 26.21 19.19 -4.70
N GLU A 38 26.27 19.71 -5.93
CA GLU A 38 25.06 19.97 -6.70
C GLU A 38 24.45 18.62 -7.09
N THR A 39 23.42 18.20 -6.35
CA THR A 39 22.53 17.14 -6.84
C THR A 39 22.01 17.54 -8.24
N PRO A 40 22.19 16.71 -9.27
CA PRO A 40 21.80 17.08 -10.63
C PRO A 40 20.29 17.38 -10.65
N LYS A 41 19.94 18.64 -10.90
CA LYS A 41 18.55 19.08 -11.03
C LYS A 41 17.90 18.29 -12.16
N VAL A 42 16.74 17.65 -11.89
CA VAL A 42 15.97 17.00 -12.95
C VAL A 42 15.56 18.04 -13.99
N PRO A 43 15.95 17.86 -15.27
CA PRO A 43 15.53 18.75 -16.34
C PRO A 43 14.00 18.77 -16.44
N ALA A 44 13.39 19.95 -16.44
CA ALA A 44 11.96 20.07 -16.70
C ALA A 44 11.62 19.56 -18.11
N TYR A 45 10.39 19.07 -18.29
CA TYR A 45 9.88 18.71 -19.61
C TYR A 45 9.98 19.91 -20.57
N ARG A 46 10.42 19.65 -21.80
CA ARG A 46 10.41 20.59 -22.91
C ARG A 46 9.89 19.87 -24.14
N ALA A 47 8.99 20.51 -24.89
CA ALA A 47 8.49 19.93 -26.13
C ALA A 47 9.62 19.64 -27.12
N VAL A 48 9.51 18.49 -27.81
CA VAL A 48 10.43 18.02 -28.84
C VAL A 48 9.65 17.72 -30.11
N LYS A 49 10.28 17.91 -31.27
CA LYS A 49 9.67 17.69 -32.59
C LYS A 49 10.17 16.42 -33.26
N THR A 50 11.37 15.95 -32.92
CA THR A 50 12.00 14.80 -33.57
C THR A 50 12.27 13.65 -32.60
N ALA A 51 12.43 12.43 -33.14
CA ALA A 51 12.79 11.27 -32.35
C ALA A 51 14.17 11.42 -31.71
N ASP A 52 15.13 12.01 -32.42
CA ASP A 52 16.50 12.21 -31.89
C ASP A 52 16.52 13.22 -30.73
N GLU A 53 15.72 14.28 -30.82
CA GLU A 53 15.52 15.20 -29.69
C GLU A 53 14.89 14.48 -28.49
N ALA A 54 13.87 13.64 -28.72
CA ALA A 54 13.23 12.87 -27.66
C ALA A 54 14.22 11.88 -27.00
N VAL A 55 15.06 11.19 -27.79
CA VAL A 55 16.12 10.31 -27.28
C VAL A 55 17.12 11.11 -26.46
N SER A 56 17.59 12.26 -26.95
CA SER A 56 18.52 13.12 -26.21
C SER A 56 17.93 13.58 -24.87
N ARG A 57 16.65 13.98 -24.83
CA ARG A 57 15.96 14.33 -23.57
C ARG A 57 15.83 13.14 -22.63
N ILE A 58 15.48 11.97 -23.13
CA ILE A 58 15.43 10.74 -22.33
C ILE A 58 16.81 10.42 -21.75
N THR A 59 17.89 10.58 -22.51
CA THR A 59 19.27 10.39 -22.05
C THR A 59 19.69 11.41 -21.00
N GLN A 60 19.31 12.69 -21.16
CA GLN A 60 19.54 13.72 -20.13
C GLN A 60 18.83 13.40 -18.81
N LEU A 61 17.70 12.69 -18.87
CA LEU A 61 17.00 12.19 -17.69
C LEU A 61 17.67 10.94 -17.09
N GLY A 62 18.78 10.42 -17.63
CA GLY A 62 19.38 9.13 -17.22
C GLY A 62 18.68 7.90 -17.81
N GLY A 63 17.67 8.11 -18.66
CA GLY A 63 16.98 7.08 -19.40
C GLY A 63 17.79 6.53 -20.58
N ARG A 64 17.39 5.36 -21.07
CA ARG A 64 18.03 4.69 -22.21
C ARG A 64 17.00 4.28 -23.25
N VAL A 65 17.26 4.61 -24.51
CA VAL A 65 16.50 4.09 -25.65
C VAL A 65 17.40 3.13 -26.42
N ARG A 66 16.98 1.86 -26.54
CA ARG A 66 17.78 0.81 -27.19
C ARG A 66 16.94 0.00 -28.17
N ARG A 67 17.54 -0.51 -29.24
CA ARG A 67 16.87 -1.49 -30.11
C ARG A 67 16.75 -2.83 -29.40
N LEU A 68 15.60 -3.49 -29.58
CA LEU A 68 15.31 -4.80 -28.99
C LEU A 68 16.12 -5.91 -29.69
N SER A 69 16.41 -5.75 -30.98
CA SER A 69 17.20 -6.70 -31.78
C SER A 69 17.77 -6.00 -33.01
N ALA A 70 18.88 -6.51 -33.55
CA ALA A 70 19.41 -6.06 -34.85
C ALA A 70 18.39 -6.24 -35.99
N LYS A 71 17.50 -7.25 -35.89
CA LYS A 71 16.53 -7.61 -36.93
C LYS A 71 15.16 -6.91 -36.80
N ARG A 72 14.80 -6.39 -35.61
CA ARG A 72 13.53 -5.68 -35.37
C ARG A 72 13.81 -4.20 -35.13
N LYS A 73 13.09 -3.31 -35.83
CA LYS A 73 13.11 -1.86 -35.57
C LYS A 73 12.53 -1.48 -34.20
N ALA A 74 11.91 -2.43 -33.50
CA ALA A 74 11.37 -2.30 -32.16
C ALA A 74 12.39 -1.74 -31.15
N ILE A 75 11.98 -0.73 -30.38
CA ILE A 75 12.81 -0.10 -29.34
C ILE A 75 12.27 -0.33 -27.93
N VAL A 76 13.17 -0.27 -26.96
CA VAL A 76 12.90 -0.29 -25.52
C VAL A 76 13.29 1.06 -24.94
N VAL A 77 12.34 1.69 -24.26
CA VAL A 77 12.55 2.90 -23.47
C VAL A 77 12.68 2.50 -22.01
N ASP A 78 13.88 2.59 -21.46
CA ASP A 78 14.20 2.20 -20.08
C ASP A 78 14.47 3.44 -19.23
N LEU A 79 13.51 3.77 -18.36
CA LEU A 79 13.57 4.92 -17.45
C LEU A 79 13.81 4.50 -16.00
N ARG A 80 14.13 3.21 -15.75
CA ARG A 80 14.35 2.69 -14.39
C ARG A 80 15.57 3.29 -13.69
N PHE A 81 16.47 3.88 -14.45
CA PHE A 81 17.70 4.52 -13.99
C PHE A 81 17.64 6.04 -14.15
N ALA A 82 16.44 6.58 -14.38
CA ALA A 82 16.27 8.00 -14.53
C ALA A 82 16.59 8.74 -13.23
N VAL A 83 16.97 10.02 -13.37
CA VAL A 83 17.25 10.93 -12.27
C VAL A 83 16.05 11.04 -11.32
N GLU A 84 16.34 11.24 -10.04
CA GLU A 84 15.32 11.33 -8.99
C GLU A 84 14.44 12.57 -9.19
N GLY A 85 13.15 12.36 -9.52
CA GLY A 85 12.19 13.45 -9.78
C GLY A 85 11.55 13.42 -11.17
N LEU A 86 11.80 12.37 -11.97
CA LEU A 86 11.02 12.09 -13.18
C LEU A 86 9.52 12.05 -12.85
N SER A 87 8.74 12.88 -13.54
CA SER A 87 7.28 12.99 -13.44
C SER A 87 6.55 12.54 -14.72
N ASP A 88 5.22 12.47 -14.64
CA ASP A 88 4.28 12.19 -15.74
C ASP A 88 4.56 12.97 -17.03
N ASP A 89 4.93 14.25 -16.92
CA ASP A 89 5.24 15.10 -18.07
C ASP A 89 6.34 14.54 -18.97
N HIS A 90 7.32 13.84 -18.42
CA HIS A 90 8.42 13.28 -19.19
C HIS A 90 7.99 12.09 -20.07
N LEU A 91 6.84 11.46 -19.78
CA LEU A 91 6.31 10.40 -20.64
C LEU A 91 5.83 10.95 -22.00
N LYS A 92 5.64 12.27 -22.13
CA LYS A 92 5.34 12.93 -23.41
C LYS A 92 6.44 12.78 -24.47
N TYR A 93 7.64 12.34 -24.09
CA TYR A 93 8.70 12.01 -25.06
C TYR A 93 8.44 10.69 -25.78
N ILE A 94 7.71 9.75 -25.17
CA ILE A 94 7.54 8.39 -25.69
C ILE A 94 6.70 8.36 -26.97
N PRO A 95 5.57 9.09 -27.11
CA PRO A 95 4.78 9.11 -28.34
C PRO A 95 5.50 9.66 -29.58
N VAL A 96 6.58 10.42 -29.38
CA VAL A 96 7.40 10.97 -30.47
C VAL A 96 8.29 9.89 -31.10
N LEU A 97 8.56 8.80 -30.35
CA LEU A 97 9.36 7.68 -30.81
C LEU A 97 8.51 6.70 -31.63
N LYS A 98 9.07 6.23 -32.75
CA LYS A 98 8.47 5.16 -33.56
C LYS A 98 8.88 3.78 -33.03
N ASP A 99 8.05 2.77 -33.27
CA ASP A 99 8.34 1.36 -32.96
C ASP A 99 8.63 1.04 -31.48
N VAL A 100 8.04 1.78 -30.53
CA VAL A 100 8.22 1.52 -29.08
C VAL A 100 7.55 0.20 -28.69
N ALA A 101 8.36 -0.83 -28.41
CA ALA A 101 7.87 -2.15 -28.05
C ALA A 101 7.85 -2.39 -26.53
N ALA A 102 8.75 -1.76 -25.77
CA ALA A 102 8.77 -1.88 -24.32
C ALA A 102 9.05 -0.55 -23.61
N VAL A 103 8.35 -0.31 -22.51
CA VAL A 103 8.56 0.86 -21.64
C VAL A 103 8.76 0.38 -20.20
N LEU A 104 9.91 0.71 -19.62
CA LEU A 104 10.29 0.26 -18.27
C LEU A 104 10.31 1.44 -17.30
N LEU A 105 9.34 1.46 -16.38
CA LEU A 105 9.05 2.55 -15.44
C LEU A 105 9.19 2.11 -13.97
N LYS A 106 9.91 1.01 -13.71
CA LYS A 106 10.09 0.51 -12.35
C LYS A 106 10.60 1.61 -11.41
N ARG A 107 9.90 1.81 -10.29
CA ARG A 107 10.26 2.75 -9.21
C ARG A 107 10.39 4.22 -9.64
N VAL A 108 9.75 4.63 -10.73
CA VAL A 108 9.66 6.06 -11.10
C VAL A 108 8.39 6.70 -10.56
N ALA A 109 8.41 8.01 -10.33
CA ALA A 109 7.28 8.77 -9.79
C ALA A 109 6.22 9.10 -10.87
N VAL A 110 5.75 8.06 -11.55
CA VAL A 110 4.67 8.12 -12.54
C VAL A 110 3.36 7.71 -11.88
N THR A 111 2.29 8.43 -12.22
CA THR A 111 0.91 8.23 -11.76
C THR A 111 -0.02 7.82 -12.89
N ASP A 112 -1.29 7.58 -12.59
CA ASP A 112 -2.32 7.26 -13.59
C ASP A 112 -2.41 8.33 -14.69
N ALA A 113 -2.15 9.61 -14.36
CA ALA A 113 -2.18 10.70 -15.33
C ALA A 113 -1.08 10.59 -16.39
N GLY A 114 0.13 10.13 -16.00
CA GLY A 114 1.23 9.92 -16.93
C GLY A 114 0.94 8.83 -17.96
N LEU A 115 0.11 7.84 -17.61
CA LEU A 115 -0.24 6.75 -18.53
C LEU A 115 -1.12 7.19 -19.69
N GLU A 116 -1.81 8.33 -19.61
CA GLU A 116 -2.55 8.91 -20.74
C GLU A 116 -1.61 9.23 -21.92
N HIS A 117 -0.35 9.59 -21.63
CA HIS A 117 0.65 9.80 -22.68
C HIS A 117 1.06 8.50 -23.36
N LEU A 118 0.89 7.34 -22.73
CA LEU A 118 1.24 6.05 -23.32
C LEU A 118 0.09 5.44 -24.12
N ALA A 119 -1.16 5.81 -23.84
CA ALA A 119 -2.35 5.17 -24.41
C ALA A 119 -2.40 5.21 -25.95
N GLY A 120 -1.83 6.25 -26.57
CA GLY A 120 -1.75 6.40 -28.03
C GLY A 120 -0.63 5.61 -28.70
N VAL A 121 0.27 4.99 -27.94
CA VAL A 121 1.45 4.29 -28.48
C VAL A 121 1.07 2.84 -28.78
N SER A 122 0.50 2.63 -29.97
CA SER A 122 -0.11 1.35 -30.40
C SER A 122 0.86 0.19 -30.54
N THR A 123 2.17 0.40 -30.40
CA THR A 123 3.22 -0.60 -30.57
C THR A 123 3.69 -1.25 -29.26
N ILE A 124 3.27 -0.74 -28.08
CA ILE A 124 3.78 -1.22 -26.78
C ILE A 124 3.31 -2.66 -26.53
N GLU A 125 4.27 -3.59 -26.50
CA GLU A 125 4.07 -5.01 -26.16
C GLU A 125 4.38 -5.30 -24.68
N GLU A 126 5.29 -4.55 -24.05
CA GLU A 126 5.73 -4.74 -22.67
C GLU A 126 5.73 -3.43 -21.88
N LEU A 127 5.08 -3.44 -20.71
CA LEU A 127 5.01 -2.29 -19.82
C LEU A 127 5.34 -2.72 -18.39
N ASP A 128 6.43 -2.17 -17.83
CA ASP A 128 6.82 -2.39 -16.44
C ASP A 128 6.48 -1.17 -15.59
N LEU A 129 5.43 -1.29 -14.77
CA LEU A 129 4.95 -0.28 -13.83
C LEU A 129 5.28 -0.68 -12.37
N SER A 130 6.21 -1.60 -12.16
CA SER A 130 6.47 -2.10 -10.82
C SER A 130 6.91 -1.00 -9.85
N GLU A 131 6.35 -1.03 -8.64
CA GLU A 131 6.66 -0.09 -7.56
C GLU A 131 6.43 1.39 -7.94
N THR A 132 5.40 1.66 -8.76
CA THR A 132 4.94 3.01 -9.14
C THR A 132 3.64 3.39 -8.43
N ALA A 133 3.17 4.63 -8.59
CA ALA A 133 1.94 5.14 -7.97
C ALA A 133 0.65 4.75 -8.73
N ILE A 134 0.70 3.74 -9.59
CA ILE A 134 -0.43 3.33 -10.42
C ILE A 134 -1.55 2.67 -9.60
N THR A 135 -2.78 3.00 -9.95
CA THR A 135 -4.01 2.50 -9.32
C THR A 135 -4.96 1.87 -10.35
N ASP A 136 -6.18 1.54 -9.92
CA ASP A 136 -7.23 1.01 -10.79
C ASP A 136 -7.58 1.96 -11.95
N ALA A 137 -7.44 3.27 -11.74
CA ALA A 137 -7.73 4.27 -12.77
C ALA A 137 -6.74 4.17 -13.95
N GLY A 138 -5.44 3.97 -13.68
CA GLY A 138 -4.43 3.81 -14.72
C GLY A 138 -4.65 2.57 -15.58
N LEU A 139 -5.19 1.49 -15.01
CA LEU A 139 -5.51 0.27 -15.77
C LEU A 139 -6.61 0.46 -16.80
N LYS A 140 -7.56 1.39 -16.57
CA LYS A 140 -8.55 1.78 -17.59
C LYS A 140 -7.86 2.37 -18.83
N THR A 141 -6.78 3.11 -18.64
CA THR A 141 -5.99 3.74 -19.71
C THR A 141 -5.09 2.73 -20.40
N ILE A 142 -4.39 1.87 -19.65
CA ILE A 142 -3.55 0.80 -20.21
C ILE A 142 -4.36 -0.25 -21.00
N ALA A 143 -5.63 -0.47 -20.64
CA ALA A 143 -6.50 -1.37 -21.38
C ALA A 143 -6.75 -0.93 -22.84
N LYS A 144 -6.41 0.31 -23.21
CA LYS A 144 -6.49 0.83 -24.58
C LYS A 144 -5.31 0.41 -25.46
N LEU A 145 -4.22 -0.13 -24.90
CA LEU A 145 -3.04 -0.55 -25.66
C LEU A 145 -3.35 -1.84 -26.46
N PRO A 146 -3.40 -1.78 -27.80
CA PRO A 146 -4.00 -2.85 -28.60
C PRO A 146 -3.15 -4.11 -28.71
N VAL A 147 -1.84 -4.02 -28.44
CA VAL A 147 -0.88 -5.13 -28.63
C VAL A 147 -0.14 -5.50 -27.35
N LEU A 148 -0.59 -5.03 -26.18
CA LEU A 148 0.08 -5.28 -24.90
C LEU A 148 0.09 -6.78 -24.58
N LYS A 149 1.28 -7.35 -24.37
CA LYS A 149 1.53 -8.77 -24.08
C LYS A 149 2.04 -9.00 -22.66
N THR A 150 2.85 -8.10 -22.12
CA THR A 150 3.44 -8.21 -20.78
C THR A 150 3.14 -6.95 -19.97
N LEU A 151 2.56 -7.12 -18.78
CA LEU A 151 2.29 -6.02 -17.85
C LEU A 151 2.81 -6.38 -16.46
N ASN A 152 3.70 -5.55 -15.90
CA ASN A 152 4.18 -5.72 -14.54
C ASN A 152 3.59 -4.65 -13.62
N LEU A 153 2.74 -5.07 -12.68
CA LEU A 153 2.07 -4.25 -11.67
C LEU A 153 2.61 -4.54 -10.27
N PHE A 154 3.74 -5.24 -10.15
CA PHE A 154 4.31 -5.63 -8.86
C PHE A 154 4.40 -4.43 -7.92
N GLY A 155 3.88 -4.55 -6.69
CA GLY A 155 3.98 -3.49 -5.68
C GLY A 155 3.16 -2.22 -5.96
N THR A 156 2.18 -2.25 -6.88
CA THR A 156 1.26 -1.13 -7.14
C THR A 156 -0.01 -1.22 -6.27
N SER A 157 -0.86 -0.18 -6.32
CA SER A 157 -2.08 -0.10 -5.51
C SER A 157 -3.32 -0.72 -6.18
N VAL A 158 -3.14 -1.45 -7.28
CA VAL A 158 -4.21 -2.09 -8.06
C VAL A 158 -5.00 -3.10 -7.23
N THR A 159 -6.32 -3.12 -7.42
CA THR A 159 -7.29 -4.03 -6.83
C THR A 159 -8.01 -4.85 -7.91
N ASP A 160 -8.97 -5.67 -7.51
CA ASP A 160 -9.84 -6.42 -8.43
C ASP A 160 -10.65 -5.51 -9.36
N VAL A 161 -10.94 -4.27 -8.94
CA VAL A 161 -11.62 -3.26 -9.78
C VAL A 161 -10.74 -2.93 -10.99
N GLY A 162 -9.45 -2.70 -10.78
CA GLY A 162 -8.50 -2.45 -11.85
C GLY A 162 -8.31 -3.66 -12.77
N LEU A 163 -8.22 -4.87 -12.21
CA LEU A 163 -8.13 -6.10 -13.02
C LEU A 163 -9.33 -6.31 -13.93
N ALA A 164 -10.52 -5.83 -13.56
CA ALA A 164 -11.71 -5.94 -14.40
C ALA A 164 -11.52 -5.20 -15.75
N HIS A 165 -10.77 -4.10 -15.79
CA HIS A 165 -10.45 -3.39 -17.03
C HIS A 165 -9.56 -4.20 -17.97
N LEU A 166 -8.73 -5.12 -17.46
CA LEU A 166 -7.85 -5.95 -18.28
C LEU A 166 -8.58 -7.12 -18.97
N LYS A 167 -9.84 -7.39 -18.66
CA LYS A 167 -10.62 -8.49 -19.27
C LYS A 167 -10.79 -8.34 -20.78
N SER A 168 -10.80 -7.10 -21.30
CA SER A 168 -10.89 -6.81 -22.73
C SER A 168 -9.55 -6.97 -23.46
N VAL A 169 -8.42 -6.95 -22.74
CA VAL A 169 -7.06 -7.02 -23.32
C VAL A 169 -6.69 -8.47 -23.63
N LYS A 170 -7.27 -9.01 -24.70
CA LYS A 170 -7.07 -10.42 -25.12
C LYS A 170 -5.65 -10.72 -25.61
N THR A 171 -4.84 -9.69 -25.86
CA THR A 171 -3.43 -9.83 -26.24
C THR A 171 -2.51 -10.10 -25.05
N LEU A 172 -2.94 -9.79 -23.82
CA LEU A 172 -2.12 -9.94 -22.63
C LEU A 172 -1.78 -11.43 -22.41
N ARG A 173 -0.50 -11.73 -22.17
CA ARG A 173 0.05 -13.09 -21.99
C ARG A 173 0.73 -13.25 -20.64
N ARG A 174 1.36 -12.20 -20.12
CA ARG A 174 2.08 -12.23 -18.85
C ARG A 174 1.67 -11.05 -17.98
N LEU A 175 1.25 -11.34 -16.75
CA LEU A 175 0.85 -10.34 -15.77
C LEU A 175 1.55 -10.59 -14.45
N PHE A 176 2.21 -9.57 -13.89
CA PHE A 176 2.78 -9.63 -12.56
C PHE A 176 1.94 -8.78 -11.63
N VAL A 177 1.26 -9.41 -10.66
CA VAL A 177 0.38 -8.73 -9.69
C VAL A 177 0.78 -9.05 -8.24
N ASP A 178 1.96 -9.64 -8.05
CA ASP A 178 2.47 -9.89 -6.70
C ASP A 178 2.66 -8.56 -5.96
N GLN A 179 2.31 -8.54 -4.67
CA GLN A 179 2.30 -7.34 -3.83
C GLN A 179 1.34 -6.22 -4.30
N THR A 180 0.31 -6.56 -5.06
CA THR A 180 -0.86 -5.67 -5.27
C THR A 180 -1.96 -5.96 -4.24
N ARG A 181 -3.11 -5.28 -4.36
CA ARG A 181 -4.31 -5.50 -3.54
C ARG A 181 -5.35 -6.39 -4.23
N THR A 182 -4.95 -7.15 -5.25
CA THR A 182 -5.83 -8.07 -5.96
C THR A 182 -6.09 -9.33 -5.16
N SER A 183 -7.31 -9.86 -5.23
CA SER A 183 -7.70 -11.12 -4.59
C SER A 183 -7.46 -12.32 -5.52
N ILE A 184 -7.54 -13.51 -4.93
CA ILE A 184 -7.56 -14.79 -5.67
C ILE A 184 -8.73 -14.81 -6.66
N GLY A 185 -9.89 -14.31 -6.24
CA GLY A 185 -11.10 -14.25 -7.06
C GLY A 185 -10.93 -13.32 -8.27
N GLY A 186 -10.33 -12.14 -8.06
CA GLY A 186 -10.06 -11.19 -9.14
C GLY A 186 -9.10 -11.75 -10.19
N VAL A 187 -8.00 -12.38 -9.76
CA VAL A 187 -7.05 -13.04 -10.68
C VAL A 187 -7.70 -14.21 -11.41
N ALA A 188 -8.48 -15.04 -10.72
CA ALA A 188 -9.20 -16.15 -11.35
C ALA A 188 -10.21 -15.67 -12.40
N ALA A 189 -10.97 -14.61 -12.10
CA ALA A 189 -11.92 -14.01 -13.03
C ALA A 189 -11.24 -13.43 -14.27
N LEU A 190 -10.05 -12.82 -14.11
CA LEU A 190 -9.27 -12.32 -15.24
C LEU A 190 -8.72 -13.46 -16.11
N LYS A 191 -8.21 -14.54 -15.51
CA LYS A 191 -7.77 -15.74 -16.24
C LYS A 191 -8.91 -16.45 -16.97
N ALA A 192 -10.11 -16.50 -16.38
CA ALA A 192 -11.29 -17.03 -17.05
C ALA A 192 -11.65 -16.20 -18.30
N ALA A 193 -11.49 -14.87 -18.22
CA ALA A 193 -11.72 -13.99 -19.36
C ALA A 193 -10.59 -14.05 -20.43
N ASN A 194 -9.37 -14.43 -20.06
CA ASN A 194 -8.24 -14.58 -20.97
C ASN A 194 -7.46 -15.86 -20.62
N THR A 195 -7.86 -16.98 -21.23
CA THR A 195 -7.29 -18.30 -20.95
C THR A 195 -5.83 -18.46 -21.35
N LYS A 196 -5.29 -17.54 -22.18
CA LYS A 196 -3.86 -17.49 -22.56
C LYS A 196 -3.01 -16.67 -21.57
N LEU A 197 -3.61 -16.10 -20.54
CA LEU A 197 -2.93 -15.26 -19.55
C LEU A 197 -2.21 -16.11 -18.49
N THR A 198 -0.91 -15.87 -18.36
CA THR A 198 -0.09 -16.36 -17.26
C THR A 198 0.13 -15.25 -16.24
N VAL A 199 -0.11 -15.56 -14.96
CA VAL A 199 0.23 -14.66 -13.84
C VAL A 199 1.53 -15.13 -13.20
N VAL A 200 2.47 -14.23 -12.96
CA VAL A 200 3.84 -14.56 -12.51
C VAL A 200 4.26 -13.67 -11.32
N PRO A 201 4.78 -14.24 -10.23
CA PRO A 201 4.53 -15.60 -9.78
C PRO A 201 3.06 -15.76 -9.39
N ASP A 202 2.42 -16.88 -9.75
CA ASP A 202 1.08 -17.20 -9.25
C ASP A 202 1.14 -17.84 -7.85
N ARG A 203 1.46 -17.01 -6.84
CA ARG A 203 1.57 -17.47 -5.45
C ARG A 203 0.25 -18.02 -4.92
N HIS A 204 -0.88 -17.49 -5.40
CA HIS A 204 -2.21 -17.90 -4.99
C HIS A 204 -2.57 -19.29 -5.50
N GLU A 205 -2.39 -19.54 -6.80
CA GLU A 205 -2.55 -20.88 -7.37
C GLU A 205 -1.55 -21.86 -6.77
N THR A 206 -0.30 -21.43 -6.55
CA THR A 206 0.70 -22.26 -5.87
C THR A 206 0.24 -22.66 -4.47
N ARG A 207 -0.30 -21.73 -3.68
CA ARG A 207 -0.87 -22.01 -2.36
C ARG A 207 -2.07 -22.96 -2.45
N ARG A 208 -3.01 -22.71 -3.37
CA ARG A 208 -4.19 -23.57 -3.56
C ARG A 208 -3.79 -25.01 -3.93
N ARG A 209 -2.80 -25.17 -4.82
CA ARG A 209 -2.24 -26.48 -5.18
C ARG A 209 -1.58 -27.17 -3.98
N LEU A 210 -0.84 -26.42 -3.16
CA LEU A 210 -0.25 -26.95 -1.93
C LEU A 210 -1.31 -27.39 -0.91
N GLU A 211 -2.41 -26.63 -0.77
CA GLU A 211 -3.55 -27.00 0.09
C GLU A 211 -4.20 -28.32 -0.37
N LEU A 212 -4.45 -28.46 -1.68
CA LEU A 212 -4.97 -29.70 -2.27
C LEU A 212 -4.01 -30.88 -2.05
N LEU A 213 -2.71 -30.67 -2.28
CA LEU A 213 -1.69 -31.70 -2.11
C LEU A 213 -1.60 -32.15 -0.65
N VAL A 214 -1.69 -31.23 0.32
CA VAL A 214 -1.79 -31.58 1.74
C VAL A 214 -3.04 -32.42 2.02
N GLY A 215 -4.18 -32.08 1.40
CA GLY A 215 -5.41 -32.87 1.51
C GLY A 215 -5.26 -34.30 0.99
N VAL A 216 -4.68 -34.47 -0.20
CA VAL A 216 -4.40 -35.80 -0.79
C VAL A 216 -3.40 -36.59 0.07
N ALA A 217 -2.33 -35.95 0.53
CA ALA A 217 -1.32 -36.60 1.37
C ALA A 217 -1.89 -37.08 2.71
N LYS A 218 -2.83 -36.34 3.32
CA LYS A 218 -3.55 -36.78 4.53
C LYS A 218 -4.41 -38.02 4.28
N LYS A 219 -5.13 -38.08 3.15
CA LYS A 219 -5.96 -39.24 2.80
C LYS A 219 -5.11 -40.50 2.61
N LEU A 220 -4.03 -40.40 1.82
CA LEU A 220 -3.10 -41.51 1.60
C LEU A 220 -2.43 -41.99 2.88
N LEU A 221 -2.08 -41.08 3.80
CA LEU A 221 -1.55 -41.44 5.11
C LEU A 221 -2.59 -42.24 5.93
N ALA A 222 -3.83 -41.76 6.00
CA ALA A 222 -4.90 -42.45 6.73
C ALA A 222 -5.22 -43.83 6.14
N GLU A 223 -5.18 -43.99 4.81
CA GLU A 223 -5.33 -45.28 4.14
C GLU A 223 -4.17 -46.22 4.48
N SER A 224 -2.93 -45.72 4.47
CA SER A 224 -1.74 -46.50 4.82
C SER A 224 -1.76 -46.95 6.29
N GLU A 225 -2.24 -46.09 7.21
CA GLU A 225 -2.45 -46.42 8.62
C GLU A 225 -3.44 -47.57 8.81
N LYS A 226 -4.57 -47.54 8.08
CA LYS A 226 -5.57 -48.63 8.13
C LYS A 226 -5.00 -49.95 7.66
N VAL A 227 -4.27 -49.94 6.54
CA VAL A 227 -3.63 -51.15 6.00
C VAL A 227 -2.60 -51.71 6.98
N LEU A 228 -1.76 -50.84 7.55
CA LEU A 228 -0.77 -51.25 8.56
C LEU A 228 -1.46 -51.87 9.78
N ALA A 229 -2.52 -51.24 10.30
CA ALA A 229 -3.26 -51.76 11.46
C ALA A 229 -3.89 -53.13 11.21
N VAL A 230 -4.44 -53.38 10.02
CA VAL A 230 -5.01 -54.70 9.64
C VAL A 230 -3.92 -55.77 9.61
N VAL A 231 -2.79 -55.49 8.96
CA VAL A 231 -1.70 -56.47 8.80
C VAL A 231 -0.97 -56.71 10.13
N GLU A 232 -0.76 -55.68 10.95
CA GLU A 232 -0.19 -55.82 12.29
C GLU A 232 -1.11 -56.61 13.22
N LYS A 233 -2.44 -56.42 13.11
CA LYS A 233 -3.43 -57.23 13.84
C LYS A 233 -3.36 -58.70 13.43
N GLU A 234 -3.36 -58.99 12.13
CA GLU A 234 -3.24 -60.36 11.60
C GLU A 234 -1.95 -61.03 12.07
N HIS A 235 -0.81 -60.33 12.00
CA HIS A 235 0.46 -60.82 12.52
C HIS A 235 0.41 -61.09 14.03
N ARG A 236 -0.17 -60.17 14.81
CA ARG A 236 -0.32 -60.31 16.27
C ARG A 236 -1.19 -61.52 16.64
N GLU A 237 -2.26 -61.79 15.89
CA GLU A 237 -3.16 -62.93 16.11
C GLU A 237 -2.52 -64.28 15.75
N LEU A 238 -1.66 -64.32 14.71
CA LEU A 238 -0.94 -65.52 14.30
C LEU A 238 0.17 -65.92 15.28
N THR A 239 0.75 -64.94 16.00
CA THR A 239 1.87 -65.16 16.94
C THR A 239 1.54 -66.22 18.03
N PRO A 240 0.46 -66.08 18.84
CA PRO A 240 0.12 -67.07 19.86
C PRO A 240 -0.34 -68.42 19.28
N GLN A 241 -0.94 -68.41 18.07
CA GLN A 241 -1.34 -69.65 17.39
C GLN A 241 -0.12 -70.48 16.98
N LEU A 242 0.92 -69.83 16.47
CA LEU A 242 2.19 -70.46 16.11
C LEU A 242 2.89 -71.03 17.36
N GLU A 243 2.94 -70.27 18.46
CA GLU A 243 3.49 -70.75 19.74
C GLU A 243 2.74 -71.95 20.29
N LYS A 244 1.39 -71.92 20.25
CA LYS A 244 0.54 -73.02 20.71
C LYS A 244 0.75 -74.29 19.87
N LEU A 245 0.78 -74.16 18.54
CA LEU A 245 1.07 -75.27 17.64
C LEU A 245 2.47 -75.85 17.85
N GLY A 246 3.48 -74.99 18.06
CA GLY A 246 4.85 -75.41 18.35
C GLY A 246 4.98 -76.15 19.69
N LYS A 247 4.29 -75.70 20.74
CA LYS A 247 4.23 -76.40 22.04
C LYS A 247 3.50 -77.74 21.91
N ALA A 248 2.38 -77.79 21.17
CA ALA A 248 1.61 -79.00 20.95
C ALA A 248 2.39 -80.05 20.15
N GLN A 249 3.12 -79.64 19.11
CA GLN A 249 4.00 -80.53 18.33
C GLN A 249 5.11 -81.12 19.22
N LYS A 250 5.81 -80.28 20.00
CA LYS A 250 6.87 -80.77 20.91
C LYS A 250 6.33 -81.77 21.94
N ALA A 251 5.15 -81.52 22.50
CA ALA A 251 4.51 -82.43 23.45
C ALA A 251 4.17 -83.78 22.81
N THR A 252 3.58 -83.76 21.60
CA THR A 252 3.22 -84.98 20.85
C THR A 252 4.43 -85.75 20.31
N GLU A 253 5.52 -85.07 19.93
CA GLU A 253 6.79 -85.72 19.57
C GLU A 253 7.44 -86.44 20.76
N VAL A 254 7.42 -85.82 21.94
CA VAL A 254 7.92 -86.45 23.18
C VAL A 254 7.09 -87.69 23.54
N GLU A 255 5.78 -87.63 23.35
CA GLU A 255 4.85 -88.72 23.64
C GLU A 255 4.93 -89.87 22.60
N ALA A 256 5.07 -89.55 21.32
CA ALA A 256 5.35 -90.50 20.24
C ALA A 256 6.71 -91.21 20.43
N ASN A 257 7.74 -90.49 20.88
CA ASN A 257 9.05 -91.09 21.18
C ASN A 257 9.03 -91.98 22.44
N LYS A 258 8.17 -91.71 23.42
CA LYS A 258 7.96 -92.59 24.59
C LYS A 258 7.24 -93.90 24.21
N THR A 259 6.23 -93.83 23.34
CA THR A 259 5.43 -94.99 22.90
C THR A 259 6.18 -95.93 21.93
N ASN A 260 7.15 -95.42 21.16
CA ASN A 260 8.06 -96.22 20.33
C ASN A 260 8.99 -97.20 21.10
N LYS A 261 9.03 -97.13 22.44
CA LYS A 261 9.80 -98.05 23.30
C LYS A 261 9.00 -99.25 23.84
N ALA A 262 7.70 -99.38 23.55
CA ALA A 262 6.84 -100.48 24.04
C ALA A 262 6.55 -101.54 22.95
N ARG A 263 6.44 -102.83 23.33
CA ARG A 263 6.11 -103.97 22.43
C ARG A 263 4.71 -104.53 22.73
N GLY A 264 3.96 -104.95 21.69
CA GLY A 264 2.60 -105.54 21.77
C GLY A 264 1.50 -104.67 21.12
N ASP A 265 0.24 -104.74 21.60
CA ASP A 265 -0.93 -103.92 21.19
C ASP A 265 -0.67 -102.39 21.16
N SER A 266 0.45 -101.97 21.74
CA SER A 266 1.09 -100.66 21.71
C SER A 266 1.59 -100.20 20.33
N LYS A 267 1.80 -101.07 19.33
CA LYS A 267 2.24 -100.67 17.98
C LYS A 267 1.18 -99.85 17.22
N LYS A 268 -0.09 -100.24 17.32
CA LYS A 268 -1.22 -99.52 16.69
C LYS A 268 -1.40 -98.12 17.30
N ALA A 269 -1.14 -97.98 18.59
CA ALA A 269 -1.13 -96.71 19.31
C ALA A 269 0.06 -95.83 18.92
N ALA A 270 1.25 -96.43 18.72
CA ALA A 270 2.43 -95.70 18.24
C ALA A 270 2.27 -95.18 16.79
N ASP A 271 1.69 -95.98 15.89
CA ASP A 271 1.40 -95.56 14.51
C ASP A 271 0.34 -94.44 14.47
N ALA A 272 -0.67 -94.50 15.34
CA ALA A 272 -1.66 -93.44 15.50
C ALA A 272 -1.05 -92.14 16.08
N ALA A 273 -0.19 -92.25 17.09
CA ALA A 273 0.53 -91.12 17.68
C ALA A 273 1.49 -90.46 16.67
N LYS A 274 2.17 -91.25 15.85
CA LYS A 274 3.03 -90.76 14.76
C LYS A 274 2.23 -90.00 13.71
N LYS A 275 1.07 -90.54 13.29
CA LYS A 275 0.18 -89.84 12.34
C LYS A 275 -0.32 -88.51 12.89
N VAL A 276 -0.66 -88.44 14.18
CA VAL A 276 -1.04 -87.19 14.85
C VAL A 276 0.12 -86.19 14.88
N ALA A 277 1.35 -86.65 15.13
CA ALA A 277 2.55 -85.81 15.10
C ALA A 277 2.85 -85.28 13.69
N ASP A 278 2.73 -86.12 12.66
CA ASP A 278 2.93 -85.73 11.25
C ASP A 278 1.87 -84.72 10.80
N ASP A 279 0.60 -84.90 11.18
CA ASP A 279 -0.49 -83.95 10.91
C ASP A 279 -0.27 -82.60 11.64
N LEU A 280 0.23 -82.63 12.88
CA LEU A 280 0.59 -81.43 13.63
C LEU A 280 1.79 -80.71 13.02
N ALA A 281 2.81 -81.44 12.55
CA ALA A 281 3.96 -80.89 11.84
C ALA A 281 3.56 -80.23 10.52
N ALA A 282 2.65 -80.85 9.75
CA ALA A 282 2.09 -80.26 8.53
C ALA A 282 1.29 -78.97 8.83
N LYS A 283 0.48 -78.97 9.88
CA LYS A 283 -0.27 -77.77 10.35
C LYS A 283 0.68 -76.66 10.82
N LEU A 284 1.75 -76.99 11.55
CA LEU A 284 2.73 -76.00 11.97
C LEU A 284 3.47 -75.41 10.76
N LYS A 285 3.89 -76.24 9.80
CA LYS A 285 4.57 -75.78 8.58
C LYS A 285 3.68 -74.84 7.76
N ALA A 286 2.39 -75.15 7.63
CA ALA A 286 1.42 -74.25 7.00
C ALA A 286 1.24 -72.93 7.78
N ALA A 287 1.21 -72.98 9.11
CA ALA A 287 1.14 -71.80 9.97
C ALA A 287 2.41 -70.93 9.89
N GLN A 288 3.60 -71.54 9.80
CA GLN A 288 4.88 -70.85 9.62
C GLN A 288 4.93 -70.10 8.28
N VAL A 289 4.45 -70.71 7.19
CA VAL A 289 4.35 -70.05 5.88
C VAL A 289 3.42 -68.84 5.94
N LYS A 290 2.25 -68.98 6.57
CA LYS A 290 1.31 -67.86 6.77
C LYS A 290 1.91 -66.76 7.63
N TYR A 291 2.59 -67.10 8.72
CA TYR A 291 3.28 -66.14 9.59
C TYR A 291 4.38 -65.38 8.85
N ALA A 292 5.23 -66.08 8.08
CA ALA A 292 6.29 -65.46 7.28
C ALA A 292 5.73 -64.51 6.19
N ALA A 293 4.62 -64.89 5.55
CA ALA A 293 3.91 -64.03 4.60
C ALA A 293 3.32 -62.78 5.29
N ALA A 294 2.66 -62.94 6.44
CA ALA A 294 2.12 -61.83 7.23
C ALA A 294 3.22 -60.89 7.75
N GLN A 295 4.36 -61.43 8.20
CA GLN A 295 5.51 -60.65 8.65
C GLN A 295 6.12 -59.83 7.51
N LYS A 296 6.26 -60.43 6.32
CA LYS A 296 6.71 -59.72 5.12
C LYS A 296 5.74 -58.61 4.72
N ALA A 297 4.44 -58.91 4.69
CA ALA A 297 3.39 -57.93 4.40
C ALA A 297 3.39 -56.77 5.42
N ALA A 298 3.60 -57.06 6.71
CA ALA A 298 3.72 -56.04 7.76
C ALA A 298 4.93 -55.12 7.51
N GLY A 299 6.08 -55.69 7.15
CA GLY A 299 7.28 -54.92 6.80
C GLY A 299 7.06 -54.01 5.59
N GLU A 300 6.43 -54.50 4.52
CA GLU A 300 6.11 -53.71 3.33
C GLU A 300 5.07 -52.61 3.61
N ALA A 301 4.03 -52.92 4.38
CA ALA A 301 3.01 -51.95 4.80
C ALA A 301 3.62 -50.84 5.66
N LYS A 302 4.52 -51.19 6.60
CA LYS A 302 5.24 -50.23 7.44
C LYS A 302 6.12 -49.30 6.60
N ALA A 303 6.87 -49.83 5.64
CA ALA A 303 7.69 -49.02 4.74
C ALA A 303 6.84 -48.03 3.91
N LYS A 304 5.68 -48.47 3.39
CA LYS A 304 4.73 -47.61 2.66
C LYS A 304 4.15 -46.52 3.56
N PHE A 305 3.77 -46.87 4.80
CA PHE A 305 3.28 -45.92 5.80
C PHE A 305 4.34 -44.85 6.13
N ASP A 306 5.58 -45.25 6.40
CA ASP A 306 6.67 -44.32 6.70
C ASP A 306 6.97 -43.37 5.52
N ALA A 307 6.93 -43.88 4.29
CA ALA A 307 7.06 -43.07 3.08
C ALA A 307 5.91 -42.06 2.91
N ALA A 308 4.66 -42.49 3.15
CA ALA A 308 3.48 -41.62 3.11
C ALA A 308 3.56 -40.53 4.19
N LYS A 309 3.98 -40.88 5.40
CA LYS A 309 4.18 -39.97 6.53
C LYS A 309 5.22 -38.89 6.19
N LYS A 310 6.35 -39.28 5.59
CA LYS A 310 7.39 -38.34 5.13
C LYS A 310 6.86 -37.37 4.07
N LYS A 311 6.12 -37.85 3.07
CA LYS A 311 5.51 -37.00 2.03
C LYS A 311 4.48 -36.03 2.62
N ALA A 312 3.65 -36.48 3.55
CA ALA A 312 2.68 -35.64 4.24
C ALA A 312 3.36 -34.53 5.07
N ALA A 313 4.46 -34.85 5.76
CA ALA A 313 5.26 -33.87 6.50
C ALA A 313 5.88 -32.81 5.57
N GLN A 314 6.46 -33.24 4.45
CA GLN A 314 7.04 -32.33 3.44
C GLN A 314 5.99 -31.39 2.83
N ALA A 315 4.82 -31.92 2.46
CA ALA A 315 3.70 -31.14 1.95
C ALA A 315 3.24 -30.08 2.96
N LYS A 316 3.11 -30.45 4.24
CA LYS A 316 2.76 -29.54 5.32
C LYS A 316 3.81 -28.44 5.50
N GLN A 317 5.09 -28.78 5.45
CA GLN A 317 6.18 -27.80 5.58
C GLN A 317 6.19 -26.78 4.43
N LEU A 318 5.98 -27.23 3.19
CA LEU A 318 5.87 -26.36 2.02
C LEU A 318 4.68 -25.42 2.13
N HIS A 319 3.53 -25.94 2.56
CA HIS A 319 2.32 -25.14 2.79
C HIS A 319 2.53 -24.06 3.86
N GLU A 320 3.14 -24.41 5.00
CA GLU A 320 3.42 -23.44 6.06
C GLU A 320 4.45 -22.38 5.64
N ARG A 321 5.47 -22.74 4.85
CA ARG A 321 6.37 -21.75 4.24
C ARG A 321 5.64 -20.80 3.30
N ALA A 322 4.72 -21.32 2.47
CA ALA A 322 3.90 -20.51 1.58
C ALA A 322 2.93 -19.58 2.33
N LYS A 323 2.38 -20.00 3.48
CA LYS A 323 1.58 -19.13 4.37
C LYS A 323 2.41 -18.05 5.05
N LYS A 324 3.61 -18.39 5.52
CA LYS A 324 4.52 -17.48 6.26
C LYS A 324 5.30 -16.54 5.36
N ALA A 325 5.34 -16.79 4.05
CA ALA A 325 5.84 -15.82 3.10
C ALA A 325 5.00 -14.55 3.21
N LYS A 326 5.49 -13.57 3.99
CA LYS A 326 4.84 -12.28 4.18
C LYS A 326 4.53 -11.70 2.80
N PRO A 327 3.30 -11.19 2.54
CA PRO A 327 3.16 -10.19 1.51
C PRO A 327 4.09 -9.04 1.93
N ALA A 328 5.04 -8.63 1.09
CA ALA A 328 5.92 -7.51 1.40
C ALA A 328 5.17 -6.16 1.28
N PHE A 329 3.94 -6.12 1.81
CA PHE A 329 3.10 -4.94 1.92
C PHE A 329 3.73 -3.88 2.82
N GLU A 330 4.60 -4.25 3.76
CA GLU A 330 5.30 -3.29 4.63
C GLU A 330 6.36 -2.46 3.89
N LEU A 331 7.04 -3.01 2.88
CA LEU A 331 8.00 -2.25 2.06
C LEU A 331 7.27 -1.38 1.04
N ALA A 332 6.23 -1.91 0.40
CA ALA A 332 5.37 -1.14 -0.51
C ALA A 332 4.63 -0.01 0.23
N THR A 333 4.22 -0.19 1.48
CA THR A 333 3.65 0.88 2.32
C THR A 333 4.69 1.95 2.63
N ARG A 334 5.92 1.58 3.00
CA ARG A 334 7.01 2.55 3.26
C ARG A 334 7.42 3.31 1.99
N VAL A 335 7.46 2.65 0.83
CA VAL A 335 7.79 3.28 -0.46
C VAL A 335 6.61 4.10 -0.99
N ARG A 336 5.36 3.67 -0.80
CA ARG A 336 4.14 4.44 -1.09
C ARG A 336 4.07 5.70 -0.24
N ASP A 337 4.25 5.57 1.07
CA ASP A 337 4.23 6.69 1.99
C ASP A 337 5.38 7.64 1.63
N ALA A 338 6.58 7.14 1.29
CA ALA A 338 7.69 7.95 0.79
C ALA A 338 7.40 8.59 -0.59
N SER A 339 6.68 7.94 -1.50
CA SER A 339 6.41 8.44 -2.86
C SER A 339 5.27 9.44 -2.90
N VAL A 340 4.21 9.23 -2.10
CA VAL A 340 3.13 10.19 -1.87
C VAL A 340 3.66 11.39 -1.09
N LEU A 341 4.52 11.19 -0.09
CA LEU A 341 5.24 12.29 0.58
C LEU A 341 6.18 13.03 -0.41
N ARG A 342 6.85 12.33 -1.33
CA ARG A 342 7.75 12.95 -2.33
C ARG A 342 7.01 13.72 -3.42
N LEU A 343 5.85 13.25 -3.90
CA LEU A 343 5.04 13.97 -4.89
C LEU A 343 4.36 15.20 -4.25
N ALA A 344 3.88 15.03 -3.00
CA ALA A 344 3.45 16.14 -2.17
C ALA A 344 4.59 17.15 -1.95
N ASP A 345 5.78 16.66 -1.60
CA ASP A 345 6.98 17.48 -1.45
C ASP A 345 7.43 18.10 -2.78
N ALA A 346 7.16 17.49 -3.94
CA ALA A 346 7.49 18.05 -5.26
C ALA A 346 6.53 19.17 -5.69
N ARG A 347 5.21 18.99 -5.51
CA ARG A 347 4.20 20.06 -5.71
C ARG A 347 4.44 21.21 -4.73
N ARG A 348 4.75 20.87 -3.48
CA ARG A 348 5.20 21.80 -2.44
C ARG A 348 6.48 22.52 -2.85
N ARG A 349 7.54 21.82 -3.27
CA ARG A 349 8.80 22.42 -3.76
C ARG A 349 8.58 23.35 -4.95
N ARG A 350 7.56 23.16 -5.80
CA ARG A 350 7.23 24.13 -6.86
C ARG A 350 6.64 25.43 -6.31
N ILE A 351 5.88 25.37 -5.22
CA ILE A 351 5.22 26.53 -4.59
C ILE A 351 6.11 27.17 -3.51
N THR A 352 7.04 26.43 -2.94
CA THR A 352 7.93 26.84 -1.84
C THR A 352 9.41 26.63 -2.16
N ALA A 353 9.80 26.66 -3.45
CA ALA A 353 11.18 26.44 -3.87
C ALA A 353 12.13 27.38 -3.10
N PRO A 354 13.33 26.95 -2.69
CA PRO A 354 14.32 27.87 -2.15
C PRO A 354 14.56 29.02 -3.16
N GLY A 355 14.23 30.26 -2.75
CA GLY A 355 14.33 31.46 -3.59
C GLY A 355 13.04 31.88 -4.32
N ILE A 356 11.95 31.10 -4.28
CA ILE A 356 10.61 31.51 -4.77
C ILE A 356 9.63 31.46 -3.59
N PRO A 357 9.32 32.60 -2.95
CA PRO A 357 8.34 32.63 -1.88
C PRO A 357 6.93 32.34 -2.43
N PHE A 358 6.11 31.61 -1.66
CA PHE A 358 4.66 31.65 -1.83
C PHE A 358 4.20 33.10 -1.59
N GLU A 359 4.01 33.86 -2.67
CA GLU A 359 3.66 35.27 -2.69
C GLU A 359 2.48 35.48 -3.65
N PRO A 360 1.25 35.31 -3.15
CA PRO A 360 0.04 35.38 -3.96
C PRO A 360 -0.23 36.82 -4.41
N ARG A 361 -0.64 36.96 -5.67
CA ARG A 361 -1.02 38.24 -6.28
C ARG A 361 -2.47 38.59 -5.93
N GLN A 362 -2.64 39.53 -5.01
CA GLN A 362 -3.95 40.00 -4.51
C GLN A 362 -4.27 41.45 -4.93
N ASP A 363 -3.60 41.94 -5.97
CA ASP A 363 -3.73 43.29 -6.52
C ASP A 363 -4.97 43.47 -7.42
N LYS A 364 -5.49 42.39 -8.00
CA LYS A 364 -6.72 42.38 -8.81
C LYS A 364 -7.71 41.36 -8.24
N LEU A 365 -8.93 41.82 -7.96
CA LEU A 365 -10.02 40.99 -7.44
C LEU A 365 -11.18 40.85 -8.43
N PRO A 366 -11.87 39.69 -8.47
CA PRO A 366 -11.54 38.48 -7.74
C PRO A 366 -10.23 37.84 -8.25
N VAL A 367 -9.48 37.19 -7.36
CA VAL A 367 -8.23 36.52 -7.74
C VAL A 367 -8.54 35.36 -8.67
N ALA A 368 -7.80 35.24 -9.78
CA ALA A 368 -7.99 34.16 -10.72
C ALA A 368 -7.76 32.79 -10.06
N VAL A 369 -8.67 31.84 -10.30
CA VAL A 369 -8.55 30.48 -9.79
C VAL A 369 -7.42 29.76 -10.53
N PRO A 370 -6.38 29.25 -9.83
CA PRO A 370 -5.29 28.57 -10.50
C PRO A 370 -5.73 27.18 -11.01
N PRO A 371 -5.12 26.68 -12.10
CA PRO A 371 -5.38 25.32 -12.60
C PRO A 371 -5.18 24.26 -11.51
N GLY A 372 -6.10 23.29 -11.43
CA GLY A 372 -6.06 22.22 -10.44
C GLY A 372 -6.66 22.58 -9.08
N ALA A 373 -7.05 23.84 -8.86
CA ALA A 373 -7.85 24.20 -7.69
C ALA A 373 -9.27 23.65 -7.81
N THR A 374 -9.77 23.13 -6.69
CA THR A 374 -11.18 22.79 -6.53
C THR A 374 -11.92 24.02 -6.01
N VAL A 375 -12.83 24.54 -6.83
CA VAL A 375 -13.69 25.66 -6.49
C VAL A 375 -14.77 25.17 -5.51
N LEU A 376 -14.82 25.78 -4.34
CA LEU A 376 -15.87 25.56 -3.35
C LEU A 376 -17.02 26.56 -3.51
N PHE A 377 -16.72 27.77 -3.97
CA PHE A 377 -17.75 28.77 -4.28
C PHE A 377 -17.18 29.88 -5.18
N ASP A 378 -17.77 30.11 -6.35
CA ASP A 378 -17.37 31.17 -7.31
C ASP A 378 -18.44 32.25 -7.52
N GLY A 379 -19.58 32.12 -6.85
CA GLY A 379 -20.74 32.99 -7.03
C GLY A 379 -21.84 32.44 -7.94
N SER A 380 -21.65 31.28 -8.59
CA SER A 380 -22.58 30.67 -9.55
C SER A 380 -23.79 29.93 -8.96
N GLY A 381 -24.06 30.08 -7.65
CA GLY A 381 -25.18 29.42 -6.96
C GLY A 381 -24.89 28.00 -6.46
N ALA A 382 -23.95 27.27 -7.06
CA ALA A 382 -23.49 25.98 -6.58
C ALA A 382 -22.44 26.14 -5.46
N THR A 383 -22.50 25.29 -4.44
CA THR A 383 -21.55 25.30 -3.32
C THR A 383 -20.93 23.92 -3.10
N GLY A 384 -19.61 23.90 -2.92
CA GLY A 384 -18.84 22.74 -2.45
C GLY A 384 -18.87 22.58 -0.93
N PHE A 385 -19.92 23.09 -0.27
CA PHE A 385 -20.06 23.09 1.18
C PHE A 385 -21.28 22.27 1.62
N LEU A 386 -21.15 21.65 2.78
CA LEU A 386 -22.20 20.92 3.50
C LEU A 386 -22.39 21.55 4.89
N SER A 387 -23.54 21.33 5.49
CA SER A 387 -23.78 21.68 6.89
C SER A 387 -22.92 20.80 7.83
N LYS A 388 -22.88 21.13 9.12
CA LYS A 388 -22.25 20.25 10.13
C LYS A 388 -22.91 18.88 10.22
N THR A 389 -24.13 18.68 9.73
CA THR A 389 -24.79 17.36 9.68
C THR A 389 -24.46 16.58 8.41
N GLY A 390 -23.77 17.19 7.45
CA GLY A 390 -23.49 16.59 6.14
C GLY A 390 -24.59 16.83 5.11
N GLU A 391 -25.58 17.66 5.44
CA GLU A 391 -26.71 18.00 4.59
C GLU A 391 -26.41 19.27 3.76
N LYS A 392 -27.38 19.71 2.95
CA LYS A 392 -27.28 20.97 2.21
C LYS A 392 -27.17 22.15 3.20
N ILE A 393 -26.31 23.12 2.87
CA ILE A 393 -26.22 24.36 3.66
C ILE A 393 -27.49 25.21 3.50
N ASN A 394 -27.74 26.09 4.47
CA ASN A 394 -28.84 27.07 4.45
C ASN A 394 -28.35 28.52 4.45
N TRP A 395 -27.06 28.76 4.19
CA TRP A 395 -26.52 30.10 3.98
C TRP A 395 -27.04 30.61 2.62
N PRO A 396 -27.73 31.77 2.57
CA PRO A 396 -28.28 32.30 1.34
C PRO A 396 -27.16 32.81 0.44
N ILE A 397 -27.42 32.76 -0.85
CA ILE A 397 -26.59 33.38 -1.88
C ILE A 397 -27.34 34.62 -2.36
N THR A 398 -26.76 35.80 -2.12
CA THR A 398 -27.33 37.09 -2.49
C THR A 398 -26.31 37.83 -3.34
N ASP A 399 -26.68 38.23 -4.55
CA ASP A 399 -25.80 38.93 -5.51
C ASP A 399 -24.46 38.19 -5.73
N GLY A 400 -24.52 36.87 -5.87
CA GLY A 400 -23.34 36.01 -6.04
C GLY A 400 -22.47 35.87 -4.79
N GLN A 401 -22.94 36.29 -3.62
CA GLN A 401 -22.20 36.24 -2.36
C GLN A 401 -22.85 35.26 -1.40
N LEU A 402 -22.07 34.34 -0.86
CA LEU A 402 -22.53 33.40 0.16
C LEU A 402 -22.50 34.10 1.52
N VAL A 403 -23.67 34.29 2.14
CA VAL A 403 -23.81 35.10 3.36
C VAL A 403 -23.93 34.20 4.58
N SER A 404 -23.05 34.40 5.57
CA SER A 404 -23.16 33.73 6.86
C SER A 404 -24.48 34.09 7.55
N THR A 405 -25.28 33.08 7.88
CA THR A 405 -26.50 33.27 8.68
C THR A 405 -26.24 32.94 10.13
N LYS A 406 -26.94 33.66 11.01
CA LYS A 406 -27.03 33.29 12.42
C LYS A 406 -27.77 31.96 12.51
N GLY A 407 -27.15 30.91 13.06
CA GLY A 407 -27.91 29.77 13.57
C GLY A 407 -27.71 29.62 15.07
N GLY A 408 -28.82 29.67 15.81
CA GLY A 408 -28.86 29.41 17.26
C GLY A 408 -27.65 29.97 18.02
N GLN A 409 -26.99 29.12 18.82
CA GLN A 409 -25.80 29.45 19.62
C GLN A 409 -24.51 29.58 18.76
N ASN A 410 -24.50 30.41 17.70
CA ASN A 410 -23.34 30.64 16.82
C ASN A 410 -22.73 29.35 16.27
N SER A 411 -23.57 28.47 15.73
CA SER A 411 -23.14 27.11 15.44
C SER A 411 -23.40 26.66 14.02
N ASN A 412 -23.90 27.52 13.14
CA ASN A 412 -24.22 27.17 11.76
C ASN A 412 -23.01 27.18 10.81
N HIS A 413 -21.88 26.62 11.26
CA HIS A 413 -20.69 26.52 10.43
C HIS A 413 -20.96 25.65 9.20
N ILE A 414 -20.33 25.98 8.08
CA ILE A 414 -20.37 25.17 6.87
C ILE A 414 -19.01 24.52 6.63
N VAL A 415 -19.00 23.34 6.04
CA VAL A 415 -17.86 22.44 5.96
C VAL A 415 -17.63 22.03 4.51
N SER A 416 -16.40 22.13 4.00
CA SER A 416 -16.13 21.75 2.62
C SER A 416 -16.40 20.25 2.41
N SER A 417 -17.05 19.91 1.29
CA SER A 417 -17.23 18.52 0.87
C SER A 417 -15.89 17.88 0.45
N VAL A 418 -14.92 18.70 0.06
CA VAL A 418 -13.56 18.28 -0.27
C VAL A 418 -12.73 18.24 0.99
N HIS A 419 -12.07 17.10 1.23
CA HIS A 419 -11.04 16.95 2.25
C HIS A 419 -9.68 16.95 1.57
N PHE A 420 -8.65 17.43 2.25
CA PHE A 420 -7.26 17.47 1.79
C PHE A 420 -6.31 17.25 2.97
N ARG A 421 -5.01 17.02 2.72
CA ARG A 421 -4.01 16.97 3.79
C ARG A 421 -3.18 18.26 3.81
N ASP A 422 -2.54 18.59 2.70
CA ASP A 422 -1.84 19.87 2.50
C ASP A 422 -2.49 20.64 1.35
N ALA A 423 -2.60 21.96 1.47
CA ALA A 423 -3.25 22.78 0.45
C ALA A 423 -2.78 24.23 0.45
N VAL A 424 -2.95 24.91 -0.69
CA VAL A 424 -3.21 26.35 -0.72
C VAL A 424 -4.72 26.56 -0.66
N ILE A 425 -5.16 27.44 0.22
CA ILE A 425 -6.57 27.75 0.44
C ILE A 425 -6.75 29.24 0.19
N HIS A 426 -7.73 29.58 -0.62
CA HIS A 426 -8.08 30.95 -0.95
C HIS A 426 -9.51 31.27 -0.51
N VAL A 427 -9.68 32.43 0.11
CA VAL A 427 -10.97 32.90 0.62
C VAL A 427 -11.05 34.42 0.44
N GLU A 428 -12.00 34.89 -0.37
CA GLU A 428 -12.41 36.30 -0.34
C GLU A 428 -13.60 36.48 0.60
N PHE A 429 -13.52 37.44 1.50
CA PHE A 429 -14.56 37.70 2.49
C PHE A 429 -14.79 39.19 2.72
N LEU A 430 -16.01 39.55 3.07
CA LEU A 430 -16.42 40.93 3.31
C LEU A 430 -17.10 41.03 4.67
N LEU A 431 -16.56 41.89 5.53
CA LEU A 431 -17.12 42.15 6.86
C LEU A 431 -18.31 43.10 6.74
N PRO A 432 -19.39 42.88 7.53
CA PRO A 432 -20.51 43.80 7.57
C PRO A 432 -20.10 45.17 8.12
N ALA A 433 -20.77 46.23 7.66
CA ALA A 433 -20.52 47.60 8.09
C ALA A 433 -20.74 47.81 9.60
N LYS A 434 -21.61 47.03 10.24
CA LYS A 434 -21.92 47.06 11.68
C LYS A 434 -21.46 45.78 12.39
N GLY A 435 -21.09 45.90 13.67
CA GLY A 435 -20.65 44.79 14.51
C GLY A 435 -19.18 44.40 14.30
N SER A 436 -18.72 43.40 15.07
CA SER A 436 -17.33 42.93 15.02
C SER A 436 -17.01 42.16 13.74
N GLY A 437 -18.00 41.62 13.03
CA GLY A 437 -17.77 40.81 11.83
C GLY A 437 -17.01 39.52 12.13
N ASN A 438 -17.17 38.97 13.34
CA ASN A 438 -16.48 37.75 13.77
C ASN A 438 -16.91 36.55 12.90
N SER A 439 -15.92 35.78 12.46
CA SER A 439 -16.00 34.53 11.72
C SER A 439 -14.59 33.90 11.73
N GLY A 440 -14.32 32.91 10.88
CA GLY A 440 -13.02 32.30 10.79
C GLY A 440 -12.94 31.25 9.71
N VAL A 441 -11.73 31.05 9.20
CA VAL A 441 -11.38 29.93 8.32
C VAL A 441 -10.76 28.85 9.19
N TYR A 442 -11.54 27.82 9.52
CA TYR A 442 -11.03 26.69 10.30
C TYR A 442 -10.49 25.64 9.35
N ILE A 443 -9.18 25.53 9.28
CA ILE A 443 -8.53 24.48 8.52
C ILE A 443 -8.60 23.21 9.33
N HIS A 444 -9.08 22.15 8.69
CA HIS A 444 -9.26 20.84 9.28
C HIS A 444 -10.25 20.82 10.45
N GLY A 445 -10.98 21.92 10.70
CA GLY A 445 -11.82 22.12 11.89
C GLY A 445 -11.03 22.34 13.19
N ASN A 446 -9.71 22.48 13.10
CA ASN A 446 -8.81 22.48 14.26
C ASN A 446 -8.02 23.77 14.41
N TYR A 447 -7.69 24.42 13.30
CA TYR A 447 -6.77 25.55 13.24
C TYR A 447 -7.49 26.73 12.58
N GLU A 448 -7.83 27.73 13.38
CA GLU A 448 -8.57 28.90 12.93
C GLU A 448 -7.61 30.00 12.49
N LEU A 449 -7.76 30.44 11.24
CA LEU A 449 -7.28 31.75 10.81
C LEU A 449 -8.42 32.77 11.01
N GLN A 450 -8.20 33.70 11.93
CA GLN A 450 -9.24 34.56 12.50
C GLN A 450 -9.80 35.58 11.50
N ILE A 451 -11.13 35.76 11.44
CA ILE A 451 -11.80 36.83 10.70
C ILE A 451 -12.56 37.71 11.71
N ILE A 452 -12.05 38.90 11.97
CA ILE A 452 -12.71 39.86 12.87
C ILE A 452 -12.29 41.28 12.51
N ARG A 453 -13.12 42.29 12.82
CA ARG A 453 -12.77 43.70 12.58
C ARG A 453 -11.50 44.07 13.34
N SER A 454 -10.41 44.25 12.60
CA SER A 454 -9.11 44.69 13.12
C SER A 454 -8.53 45.90 12.39
N HIS A 455 -9.23 46.50 11.41
CA HIS A 455 -8.82 47.75 10.76
C HIS A 455 -8.50 48.82 11.82
N ASP A 456 -7.41 49.57 11.63
CA ASP A 456 -6.86 50.59 12.54
C ASP A 456 -6.36 50.12 13.92
N LYS A 457 -6.39 48.83 14.24
CA LYS A 457 -5.78 48.35 15.49
C LYS A 457 -4.27 48.54 15.49
N LYS A 458 -3.79 49.28 16.49
CA LYS A 458 -2.35 49.57 16.71
C LYS A 458 -1.61 48.38 17.34
N THR A 459 -2.25 47.69 18.28
CA THR A 459 -1.66 46.55 19.00
C THR A 459 -2.37 45.26 18.62
N LEU A 460 -1.62 44.32 18.05
CA LEU A 460 -2.14 43.04 17.58
C LEU A 460 -1.96 41.93 18.62
N THR A 461 -2.98 41.08 18.73
CA THR A 461 -3.08 39.94 19.65
C THR A 461 -3.39 38.66 18.88
N GLN A 462 -3.44 37.51 19.58
CA GLN A 462 -3.84 36.23 18.97
C GLN A 462 -5.33 36.15 18.60
N LYS A 463 -6.11 37.20 18.87
CA LYS A 463 -7.54 37.29 18.58
C LYS A 463 -7.87 38.20 17.40
N ASP A 464 -6.87 38.78 16.75
CA ASP A 464 -7.04 39.74 15.67
C ASP A 464 -6.99 39.08 14.29
N MET A 465 -7.52 39.77 13.26
CA MET A 465 -7.56 39.26 11.89
C MET A 465 -6.16 38.84 11.42
N GLY A 466 -6.06 37.64 10.87
CA GLY A 466 -4.81 37.03 10.41
C GLY A 466 -4.05 36.28 11.50
N ALA A 467 -4.53 36.25 12.75
CA ALA A 467 -3.99 35.37 13.79
C ALA A 467 -4.29 33.90 13.49
N VAL A 468 -3.33 33.03 13.81
CA VAL A 468 -3.60 31.60 14.02
C VAL A 468 -4.06 31.45 15.47
N TYR A 469 -5.37 31.37 15.69
CA TYR A 469 -5.98 31.50 17.02
C TYR A 469 -5.41 30.47 18.01
N GLY A 470 -4.93 30.95 19.16
CA GLY A 470 -4.29 30.13 20.20
C GLY A 470 -2.83 29.73 19.93
N PHE A 471 -2.24 30.20 18.83
CA PHE A 471 -0.85 29.91 18.46
C PHE A 471 -0.03 31.19 18.22
N ALA A 472 -0.49 32.11 17.37
CA ALA A 472 0.29 33.29 17.00
C ALA A 472 -0.59 34.47 16.59
N LYS A 473 -0.17 35.68 16.97
CA LYS A 473 -0.72 36.93 16.45
C LYS A 473 -0.28 37.15 14.98
N PRO A 474 -0.99 37.97 14.19
CA PRO A 474 -0.50 38.36 12.86
C PRO A 474 0.81 39.16 12.95
N LEU A 475 1.66 39.02 11.94
CA LEU A 475 2.93 39.76 11.82
C LEU A 475 2.70 41.26 11.61
N VAL A 476 1.68 41.62 10.83
CA VAL A 476 1.30 42.99 10.51
C VAL A 476 -0.22 43.11 10.50
N ASN A 477 -0.74 44.32 10.73
CA ASN A 477 -2.15 44.60 10.51
C ASN A 477 -2.36 44.91 9.02
N ALA A 478 -2.98 43.98 8.31
CA ALA A 478 -3.29 44.14 6.89
C ALA A 478 -4.80 44.18 6.61
N ALA A 479 -5.63 44.27 7.66
CA ALA A 479 -7.08 44.31 7.51
C ALA A 479 -7.50 45.61 6.81
N ARG A 480 -8.36 45.47 5.79
CA ARG A 480 -9.07 46.57 5.11
C ARG A 480 -10.30 47.02 5.89
N LYS A 481 -10.92 48.14 5.52
CA LYS A 481 -12.11 48.65 6.22
C LYS A 481 -13.28 47.67 6.08
N PRO A 482 -14.18 47.56 7.07
CA PRO A 482 -15.46 46.86 6.88
C PRO A 482 -16.20 47.40 5.66
N GLY A 483 -16.83 46.52 4.88
CA GLY A 483 -17.40 46.86 3.57
C GLY A 483 -16.42 46.71 2.40
N GLU A 484 -15.12 46.55 2.64
CA GLU A 484 -14.13 46.22 1.61
C GLU A 484 -13.85 44.70 1.60
N TRP A 485 -13.60 44.16 0.40
CA TRP A 485 -13.20 42.76 0.23
C TRP A 485 -11.82 42.53 0.81
N GLN A 486 -11.74 41.55 1.69
CA GLN A 486 -10.53 40.98 2.27
C GLN A 486 -10.17 39.72 1.50
N VAL A 487 -8.89 39.40 1.45
CA VAL A 487 -8.39 38.23 0.73
C VAL A 487 -7.43 37.46 1.61
N TYR A 488 -7.75 36.19 1.85
CA TYR A 488 -6.80 35.23 2.41
C TYR A 488 -6.26 34.31 1.33
N ASP A 489 -4.95 34.14 1.36
CA ASP A 489 -4.24 33.06 0.71
C ASP A 489 -3.39 32.33 1.75
N ILE A 490 -3.66 31.04 1.94
CA ILE A 490 -3.17 30.27 3.07
C ILE A 490 -2.48 29.02 2.57
N LEU A 491 -1.17 28.93 2.76
CA LEU A 491 -0.42 27.69 2.61
C LEU A 491 -0.46 26.92 3.93
N TYR A 492 -1.09 25.75 3.91
CA TYR A 492 -1.29 24.89 5.07
C TYR A 492 -0.59 23.53 4.90
N GLU A 493 0.16 23.14 5.93
CA GLU A 493 0.72 21.79 6.10
C GLU A 493 0.11 21.12 7.34
N ALA A 494 -0.52 19.97 7.15
CA ALA A 494 -1.06 19.20 8.27
C ALA A 494 0.07 18.63 9.16
N PRO A 495 -0.14 18.50 10.48
CA PRO A 495 0.79 17.76 11.32
C PRO A 495 0.88 16.30 10.85
N ARG A 496 2.09 15.72 10.87
CA ARG A 496 2.28 14.30 10.54
C ARG A 496 2.22 13.47 11.80
N ARG A 497 1.52 12.34 11.72
CA ARG A 497 1.31 11.41 12.83
C ARG A 497 1.88 10.03 12.51
N ASP A 498 2.35 9.33 13.54
CA ASP A 498 2.76 7.92 13.42
C ASP A 498 1.56 6.95 13.48
N GLY A 499 1.84 5.65 13.39
CA GLY A 499 0.80 4.61 13.49
C GLY A 499 0.07 4.54 14.85
N LYS A 500 0.55 5.27 15.86
CA LYS A 500 -0.07 5.44 17.18
C LYS A 500 -0.76 6.81 17.33
N GLN A 501 -0.93 7.55 16.23
CA GLN A 501 -1.52 8.88 16.17
C GLN A 501 -0.72 9.98 16.88
N LYS A 502 0.54 9.73 17.30
CA LYS A 502 1.38 10.77 17.90
C LYS A 502 1.90 11.70 16.82
N ILE A 503 1.86 13.02 17.04
CA ILE A 503 2.48 13.99 16.12
C ILE A 503 4.01 13.78 16.12
N VAL A 504 4.56 13.48 14.95
CA VAL A 504 6.00 13.33 14.70
C VAL A 504 6.58 14.51 13.91
N LYS A 505 5.74 15.31 13.24
CA LYS A 505 6.11 16.59 12.62
C LYS A 505 4.98 17.59 12.86
N GLN A 506 5.31 18.76 13.40
CA GLN A 506 4.36 19.85 13.57
C GLN A 506 3.80 20.34 12.23
N GLY A 507 2.54 20.75 12.22
CA GLY A 507 1.96 21.44 11.07
C GLY A 507 2.47 22.87 10.95
N SER A 508 2.18 23.52 9.83
CA SER A 508 2.52 24.93 9.62
C SER A 508 1.50 25.67 8.77
N ILE A 509 1.38 26.98 9.03
CA ILE A 509 0.62 27.93 8.22
C ILE A 509 1.55 29.08 7.79
N THR A 510 1.53 29.39 6.50
CA THR A 510 1.98 30.67 5.94
C THR A 510 0.77 31.34 5.30
N ALA A 511 0.44 32.56 5.70
CA ALA A 511 -0.78 33.23 5.27
C ALA A 511 -0.52 34.68 4.86
N TRP A 512 -1.21 35.09 3.81
CA TRP A 512 -1.25 36.46 3.30
C TRP A 512 -2.65 37.02 3.48
N LEU A 513 -2.73 38.28 3.91
CA LEU A 513 -3.94 39.08 4.00
C LEU A 513 -3.75 40.35 3.19
N ASN A 514 -4.59 40.56 2.18
CA ASN A 514 -4.58 41.76 1.33
C ASN A 514 -3.18 42.12 0.77
N GLY A 515 -2.44 41.12 0.30
CA GLY A 515 -1.12 41.25 -0.30
C GLY A 515 0.00 41.41 0.71
N ARG A 516 -0.28 41.24 2.02
CA ARG A 516 0.74 41.31 3.08
C ARG A 516 0.85 40.01 3.86
N LEU A 517 2.09 39.56 4.07
CA LEU A 517 2.40 38.35 4.83
C LEU A 517 2.03 38.55 6.31
N VAL A 518 1.01 37.85 6.80
CA VAL A 518 0.52 37.93 8.19
C VAL A 518 0.92 36.73 9.04
N GLN A 519 1.29 35.60 8.43
CA GLN A 519 1.85 34.42 9.11
C GLN A 519 2.99 33.85 8.27
N LYS A 520 4.14 33.54 8.88
CA LYS A 520 5.31 32.98 8.20
C LYS A 520 5.71 31.67 8.86
N ASN A 521 5.36 30.54 8.23
CA ASN A 521 5.70 29.20 8.71
C ASN A 521 5.33 28.97 10.19
N THR A 522 4.18 29.50 10.62
CA THR A 522 3.71 29.42 12.00
C THR A 522 3.40 27.98 12.36
N ARG A 523 4.16 27.41 13.29
CA ARG A 523 4.09 25.99 13.69
C ARG A 523 2.99 25.73 14.71
N PHE A 524 2.31 24.60 14.57
CA PHE A 524 1.30 24.14 15.53
C PHE A 524 1.34 22.62 15.75
N GLY A 525 0.97 22.23 16.97
CA GLY A 525 0.82 20.84 17.39
C GLY A 525 -0.66 20.46 17.50
N GLU A 526 -1.03 19.89 18.65
CA GLU A 526 -2.43 19.54 18.93
C GLU A 526 -3.33 20.79 18.95
N PRO A 527 -4.62 20.67 18.55
CA PRO A 527 -5.55 21.80 18.50
C PRO A 527 -5.74 22.46 19.88
N ARG A 528 -5.65 23.79 19.91
CA ARG A 528 -5.75 24.61 21.14
C ARG A 528 -7.00 25.48 21.25
N SER A 529 -7.81 25.58 20.19
CA SER A 529 -9.01 26.41 20.23
C SER A 529 -9.97 25.93 21.31
N VAL A 530 -10.43 26.88 22.13
CA VAL A 530 -11.47 26.65 23.15
C VAL A 530 -12.79 26.28 22.47
N TYR A 531 -13.13 26.95 21.36
CA TYR A 531 -14.36 26.74 20.61
C TYR A 531 -14.11 25.79 19.42
N HIS A 532 -13.76 24.54 19.74
CA HIS A 532 -13.39 23.53 18.75
C HIS A 532 -14.63 22.87 18.12
N PRO A 533 -14.84 22.96 16.78
CA PRO A 533 -16.00 22.39 16.06
C PRO A 533 -16.28 20.90 16.34
N TYR A 534 -15.25 20.11 16.64
CA TYR A 534 -15.40 18.69 16.98
C TYR A 534 -15.65 18.40 18.47
N ARG A 535 -15.55 19.40 19.35
CA ARG A 535 -15.82 19.25 20.79
C ARG A 535 -17.16 19.87 21.18
N HIS A 536 -17.47 21.04 20.61
CA HIS A 536 -18.73 21.74 20.88
C HIS A 536 -19.75 21.44 19.79
N GLN A 537 -20.90 20.86 20.19
CA GLN A 537 -22.01 20.54 19.28
C GLN A 537 -21.59 19.62 18.10
N ALA A 538 -20.76 18.61 18.39
CA ALA A 538 -20.25 17.66 17.40
C ALA A 538 -21.34 16.68 16.96
N THR A 539 -21.72 16.76 15.68
CA THR A 539 -22.65 15.84 15.02
C THR A 539 -21.99 14.48 14.74
N PRO A 540 -22.77 13.41 14.45
CA PRO A 540 -22.21 12.14 13.98
C PRO A 540 -21.30 12.31 12.75
N TYR A 541 -21.69 13.18 11.81
CA TYR A 541 -20.89 13.52 10.64
C TYR A 541 -19.52 14.10 11.02
N LEU A 542 -19.48 15.11 11.91
CA LEU A 542 -18.22 15.71 12.36
C LEU A 542 -17.35 14.74 13.16
N LYS A 543 -17.93 13.88 14.00
CA LYS A 543 -17.20 12.84 14.74
C LYS A 543 -16.50 11.87 13.77
N ALA A 544 -17.19 11.43 12.72
CA ALA A 544 -16.63 10.55 11.70
C ALA A 544 -15.45 11.23 10.95
N ILE A 545 -15.58 12.51 10.62
CA ILE A 545 -14.50 13.30 10.02
C ILE A 545 -13.29 13.34 10.96
N PHE A 546 -13.49 13.66 12.24
CA PHE A 546 -12.39 13.81 13.20
C PHE A 546 -11.62 12.50 13.41
N GLU A 547 -12.32 11.37 13.52
CA GLU A 547 -11.68 10.06 13.63
C GLU A 547 -10.88 9.70 12.37
N LYS A 548 -11.42 9.99 11.19
CA LYS A 548 -10.73 9.77 9.91
C LYS A 548 -9.51 10.68 9.77
N GLN A 549 -9.62 11.92 10.21
CA GLN A 549 -8.53 12.90 10.17
C GLN A 549 -7.34 12.45 11.01
N LYS A 550 -7.56 11.91 12.21
CA LYS A 550 -6.46 11.39 13.06
C LYS A 550 -5.66 10.27 12.37
N LYS A 551 -6.31 9.47 11.51
CA LYS A 551 -5.68 8.35 10.78
C LYS A 551 -5.05 8.75 9.45
N THR A 552 -5.67 9.70 8.75
CA THR A 552 -5.31 10.04 7.36
C THR A 552 -4.61 11.38 7.24
N MET A 553 -4.62 12.19 8.29
CA MET A 553 -4.19 13.60 8.30
C MET A 553 -4.98 14.48 7.32
N THR A 554 -6.08 13.97 6.73
CA THR A 554 -6.95 14.71 5.83
C THR A 554 -8.15 15.31 6.55
N GLY A 555 -8.55 16.52 6.20
CA GLY A 555 -9.75 17.15 6.73
C GLY A 555 -10.32 18.23 5.80
N PRO A 556 -11.49 18.79 6.15
CA PRO A 556 -12.13 19.86 5.39
C PRO A 556 -11.69 21.26 5.85
N VAL A 557 -12.10 22.30 5.14
CA VAL A 557 -12.12 23.69 5.63
C VAL A 557 -13.53 24.02 6.11
N PHE A 558 -13.63 24.75 7.22
CA PHE A 558 -14.90 25.31 7.68
C PHE A 558 -14.89 26.83 7.53
N LEU A 559 -16.07 27.37 7.20
CA LEU A 559 -16.37 28.79 7.39
C LEU A 559 -17.29 28.93 8.60
N GLN A 560 -16.85 29.76 9.55
CA GLN A 560 -17.49 29.88 10.85
C GLN A 560 -18.69 30.84 10.79
N ASP A 561 -19.86 30.35 11.18
CA ASP A 561 -20.92 31.20 11.75
C ASP A 561 -20.52 31.66 13.16
N HIS A 562 -20.39 32.97 13.36
CA HIS A 562 -20.29 33.58 14.70
C HIS A 562 -21.32 34.71 14.88
N GLY A 563 -22.50 34.57 14.28
CA GLY A 563 -23.60 35.49 14.46
C GLY A 563 -23.50 36.80 13.66
N HIS A 564 -22.55 36.89 12.72
CA HIS A 564 -22.37 38.06 11.86
C HIS A 564 -22.56 37.70 10.39
N ALA A 565 -23.17 38.61 9.62
CA ALA A 565 -23.41 38.46 8.19
C ALA A 565 -22.14 38.72 7.36
N VAL A 566 -21.06 37.99 7.66
CA VAL A 566 -19.85 37.95 6.83
C VAL A 566 -20.20 37.30 5.51
N ARG A 567 -19.77 37.92 4.42
CA ARG A 567 -20.05 37.45 3.06
C ARG A 567 -18.79 36.85 2.47
N PHE A 568 -18.94 35.77 1.70
CA PHE A 568 -17.85 35.07 1.06
C PHE A 568 -18.07 35.00 -0.44
N ARG A 569 -16.98 35.06 -1.21
CA ARG A 569 -16.93 34.74 -2.64
C ARG A 569 -15.58 34.12 -2.96
N ASN A 570 -15.44 33.57 -4.15
CA ASN A 570 -14.18 33.06 -4.67
C ASN A 570 -13.41 32.23 -3.63
N VAL A 571 -13.98 31.08 -3.27
CA VAL A 571 -13.41 30.16 -2.29
C VAL A 571 -12.94 28.92 -3.01
N TRP A 572 -11.65 28.61 -2.91
CA TRP A 572 -11.08 27.44 -3.57
C TRP A 572 -9.93 26.84 -2.77
N ILE A 573 -9.68 25.55 -3.03
CA ILE A 573 -8.60 24.78 -2.42
C ILE A 573 -7.77 24.23 -3.57
N LEU A 574 -6.46 24.49 -3.56
CA LEU A 574 -5.48 23.84 -4.41
C LEU A 574 -4.75 22.77 -3.58
N PRO A 575 -5.09 21.48 -3.73
CA PRO A 575 -4.41 20.40 -3.02
C PRO A 575 -2.94 20.32 -3.40
N LEU A 576 -2.07 20.14 -2.41
CA LEU A 576 -0.63 19.95 -2.63
C LEU A 576 -0.24 18.48 -2.69
N ASP A 577 -1.20 17.58 -2.51
CA ASP A 577 -1.04 16.14 -2.64
C ASP A 577 -2.29 15.48 -3.21
N ASP A 578 -2.17 14.18 -3.51
CA ASP A 578 -3.27 13.36 -4.05
C ASP A 578 -4.16 12.77 -2.96
N GLU A 579 -4.01 13.20 -1.70
CA GLU A 579 -4.88 12.74 -0.62
C GLU A 579 -6.24 13.44 -0.64
N SER A 580 -6.37 14.48 -1.47
CA SER A 580 -7.61 15.23 -1.60
C SER A 580 -8.71 14.43 -2.28
N LYS A 581 -9.91 14.49 -1.71
CA LYS A 581 -11.08 13.74 -2.17
C LYS A 581 -12.36 14.38 -1.70
N ILE A 582 -13.41 14.21 -2.50
CA ILE A 582 -14.78 14.49 -2.07
C ILE A 582 -15.15 13.47 -0.99
N TYR A 583 -15.43 13.95 0.20
CA TYR A 583 -15.96 13.16 1.30
C TYR A 583 -17.47 13.15 1.24
N LYS A 584 -18.03 11.95 1.05
CA LYS A 584 -19.48 11.75 1.13
C LYS A 584 -19.88 11.47 2.58
N PRO A 585 -20.91 12.13 3.11
CA PRO A 585 -21.50 11.77 4.38
C PRO A 585 -21.84 10.28 4.43
N PRO A 586 -21.65 9.60 5.58
CA PRO A 586 -22.11 8.23 5.74
C PRO A 586 -23.60 8.14 5.42
N ALA A 587 -24.03 7.12 4.66
CA ALA A 587 -25.45 6.86 4.46
C ALA A 587 -26.11 6.66 5.83
N GLU A 588 -27.22 7.36 6.09
CA GLU A 588 -28.02 7.11 7.27
C GLU A 588 -28.38 5.63 7.29
N LYS A 589 -27.97 4.91 8.34
CA LYS A 589 -28.60 3.63 8.63
C LYS A 589 -30.06 3.97 8.86
N LYS A 590 -30.95 3.60 7.93
CA LYS A 590 -32.39 3.58 8.21
C LYS A 590 -32.53 2.83 9.53
N ALA A 591 -33.04 3.51 10.55
CA ALA A 591 -33.44 2.84 11.76
C ALA A 591 -34.44 1.76 11.34
N GLU A 592 -34.08 0.49 11.51
CA GLU A 592 -35.06 -0.59 11.50
C GLU A 592 -36.06 -0.24 12.59
N LYS A 593 -37.27 0.13 12.17
CA LYS A 593 -38.40 0.40 13.05
C LYS A 593 -38.95 -0.91 13.57
#